data_AF-A0A2R3IYA8-F1
#
_entry.id   AF-A0A2R3IYA8-F1
#
_cell.length_a   1.000
_cell.length_b   1.000
_cell.length_c   1.000
_cell.angle_alpha   90.00
_cell.angle_beta   90.00
_cell.angle_gamma   90.00
#
_symmetry.space_group_name_H-M   'P 1'
#
loop_
_entity.id
_entity.type
_entity.pdbx_description
1 polymer ?
#
loop_
_entity_poly.entity_id
_entity_poly.type
_entity_poly.pdbx_seq_one_letter_code
_entity_poly.pdbx_strand_id
1 'polypeptide(L)'
;MLIHFCPRLLTPAGFDLPCELIDIRIKEFDLHLLGGRDVVARHPLPDKRYHVACRKAGCKAVNGLLVEVEKHVPLFTVDTRWSIDAEVVLRHRVEYVVLDAEHDAVSDYMLLWCDEVPNYFLGQSSPAMQVPLMELIRGNALQTERQDVFRLPTLRSERLDRQHADANQHLPSRDQAFHVKAEQISYGLA
;
A
#
# COMPACT_ATOMS: atom_id res chain seq x y z
N MET A 1 -2.82 4.22 15.86
CA MET A 1 -2.79 3.01 15.03
C MET A 1 -1.84 3.24 13.86
N LEU A 2 -1.00 2.25 13.55
CA LEU A 2 0.00 2.32 12.51
C LEU A 2 -0.46 1.54 11.28
N ILE A 3 -0.60 2.22 10.14
CA ILE A 3 -1.14 1.66 8.90
C ILE A 3 -0.02 1.57 7.88
N HIS A 4 0.31 0.34 7.48
CA HIS A 4 1.24 0.05 6.40
C HIS A 4 0.48 -0.48 5.17
N PHE A 5 0.73 0.09 4.00
CA PHE A 5 0.12 -0.39 2.76
C PHE A 5 1.07 -0.20 1.57
N CYS A 6 0.93 -1.05 0.56
CA CYS A 6 1.87 -1.18 -0.55
C CYS A 6 1.18 -0.99 -1.91
N PRO A 7 0.85 0.26 -2.31
CA PRO A 7 0.36 0.53 -3.65
C PRO A 7 1.40 0.08 -4.68
N ARG A 8 0.98 -0.79 -5.59
CA ARG A 8 1.86 -1.45 -6.55
C ARG A 8 1.31 -1.43 -7.96
N LEU A 9 2.22 -1.30 -8.90
CA LEU A 9 2.00 -1.52 -10.32
C LEU A 9 2.96 -2.62 -10.80
N LEU A 10 2.42 -3.68 -11.40
CA LEU A 10 3.19 -4.74 -12.05
C LEU A 10 3.20 -4.51 -13.57
N THR A 11 4.38 -4.42 -14.15
CA THR A 11 4.58 -4.33 -15.60
C THR A 11 4.84 -5.70 -16.25
N PRO A 12 4.54 -5.87 -17.55
CA PRO A 12 4.93 -7.06 -18.30
C PRO A 12 6.44 -7.26 -18.33
N ALA A 13 6.88 -8.50 -18.51
CA ALA A 13 8.30 -8.77 -18.79
C ALA A 13 8.75 -8.01 -20.05
N GLY A 14 9.91 -7.34 -20.00
CA GLY A 14 10.44 -6.54 -21.11
C GLY A 14 9.59 -5.31 -21.46
N PHE A 15 8.89 -4.72 -20.48
CA PHE A 15 8.23 -3.43 -20.61
C PHE A 15 9.23 -2.32 -20.28
N ASP A 16 9.37 -1.33 -21.16
CA ASP A 16 10.42 -0.30 -21.11
C ASP A 16 9.91 1.14 -21.09
N LEU A 17 8.59 1.35 -21.11
CA LEU A 17 8.02 2.69 -20.97
C LEU A 17 8.13 3.20 -19.53
N PRO A 18 8.33 4.51 -19.32
CA PRO A 18 8.33 5.10 -17.99
C PRO A 18 7.00 4.88 -17.26
N CYS A 19 7.07 4.44 -16.01
CA CYS A 19 5.94 4.34 -15.10
C CYS A 19 6.16 5.27 -13.90
N GLU A 20 5.30 6.26 -13.73
CA GLU A 20 5.40 7.23 -12.65
C GLU A 20 4.15 7.20 -11.76
N LEU A 21 4.36 7.41 -10.46
CA LEU A 21 3.25 7.61 -9.51
C LEU A 21 2.79 9.06 -9.62
N ILE A 22 1.52 9.29 -9.93
CA ILE A 22 0.93 10.64 -10.03
C ILE A 22 0.53 11.15 -8.65
N ASP A 23 -0.24 10.36 -7.91
CA ASP A 23 -0.66 10.67 -6.54
C ASP A 23 -1.29 9.47 -5.84
N ILE A 24 -1.44 9.63 -4.53
CA ILE A 24 -2.21 8.75 -3.65
C ILE A 24 -3.17 9.61 -2.83
N ARG A 25 -4.43 9.19 -2.74
CA ARG A 25 -5.45 9.83 -1.91
C ARG A 25 -6.04 8.84 -0.93
N ILE A 26 -6.17 9.27 0.32
CA ILE A 26 -6.94 8.58 1.36
C ILE A 26 -7.97 9.56 1.88
N LYS A 27 -9.19 9.47 1.36
CA LYS A 27 -10.24 10.46 1.63
C LYS A 27 -10.57 10.53 3.11
N GLU A 28 -10.63 9.37 3.76
CA GLU A 28 -10.97 9.23 5.17
C GLU A 28 -9.97 9.95 6.08
N PHE A 29 -8.75 10.25 5.61
CA PHE A 29 -7.68 10.89 6.38
C PHE A 29 -7.40 12.34 5.95
N ASP A 30 -8.17 12.88 4.99
CA ASP A 30 -7.86 14.13 4.29
C ASP A 30 -6.41 14.14 3.74
N LEU A 31 -5.93 12.97 3.29
CA LEU A 31 -4.56 12.80 2.84
C LEU A 31 -4.50 12.77 1.31
N HIS A 32 -3.71 13.68 0.75
CA HIS A 32 -3.41 13.73 -0.68
C HIS A 32 -1.90 13.90 -0.90
N LEU A 33 -1.26 12.82 -1.33
CA LEU A 33 0.18 12.73 -1.51
C LEU A 33 0.50 12.86 -3.00
N LEU A 34 1.27 13.87 -3.39
CA LEU A 34 1.62 14.11 -4.78
C LEU A 34 2.89 13.37 -5.18
N GLY A 35 2.85 12.77 -6.36
CA GLY A 35 3.98 12.20 -7.07
C GLY A 35 5.09 13.21 -7.30
N GLY A 36 6.33 12.79 -7.10
CA GLY A 36 7.49 13.67 -7.26
C GLY A 36 7.61 14.75 -6.17
N ARG A 37 6.69 14.84 -5.20
CA ARG A 37 6.80 15.73 -4.04
C ARG A 37 6.81 14.95 -2.73
N ASP A 38 5.73 14.23 -2.49
CA ASP A 38 5.47 13.51 -1.24
C ASP A 38 5.80 12.02 -1.37
N VAL A 39 5.52 11.46 -2.56
CA VAL A 39 5.68 10.04 -2.90
C VAL A 39 6.36 9.84 -4.25
N VAL A 40 6.94 8.67 -4.45
CA VAL A 40 7.64 8.28 -5.69
C VAL A 40 7.57 6.76 -5.90
N ALA A 41 7.54 6.31 -7.15
CA ALA A 41 7.63 4.90 -7.51
C ALA A 41 9.09 4.42 -7.40
N ARG A 42 9.33 3.27 -6.75
CA ARG A 42 10.66 2.62 -6.69
C ARG A 42 10.53 1.10 -6.79
N HIS A 43 11.67 0.40 -6.84
CA HIS A 43 11.75 -1.05 -6.99
C HIS A 43 12.46 -1.71 -5.79
N PRO A 44 11.81 -1.76 -4.60
CA PRO A 44 12.37 -2.39 -3.40
C PRO A 44 12.45 -3.92 -3.52
N LEU A 45 11.64 -4.54 -4.38
CA LEU A 45 11.61 -5.98 -4.58
C LEU A 45 12.69 -6.45 -5.57
N PRO A 46 13.13 -7.72 -5.49
CA PRO A 46 14.06 -8.29 -6.48
C PRO A 46 13.51 -8.23 -7.91
N ASP A 47 12.22 -8.55 -8.09
CA ASP A 47 11.54 -8.42 -9.39
C ASP A 47 11.27 -6.94 -9.69
N LYS A 48 12.03 -6.40 -10.66
CA LYS A 48 11.99 -4.97 -11.04
C LYS A 48 10.77 -4.58 -11.86
N ARG A 49 9.87 -5.53 -12.14
CA ARG A 49 8.56 -5.21 -12.74
C ARG A 49 7.58 -4.60 -11.74
N TYR A 50 7.84 -4.75 -10.44
CA TYR A 50 7.02 -4.15 -9.40
C TYR A 50 7.49 -2.72 -9.10
N HIS A 51 6.70 -1.77 -9.56
CA HIS A 51 6.76 -0.39 -9.11
C HIS A 51 5.97 -0.29 -7.79
N VAL A 52 6.64 0.15 -6.73
CA VAL A 52 6.05 0.29 -5.39
C VAL A 52 6.04 1.77 -5.01
N ALA A 53 4.90 2.27 -4.55
CA ALA A 53 4.82 3.62 -4.00
C ALA A 53 5.62 3.72 -2.69
N CYS A 54 6.49 4.72 -2.62
CA CYS A 54 7.37 4.98 -1.48
C CYS A 54 7.28 6.46 -1.10
N ARG A 55 7.58 6.80 0.16
CA ARG A 55 7.76 8.21 0.54
C ARG A 55 8.96 8.79 -0.21
N LYS A 56 8.83 10.02 -0.71
CA LYS A 56 9.94 10.75 -1.32
C LYS A 56 10.85 11.33 -0.22
N ALA A 57 11.52 10.45 0.52
CA ALA A 57 12.49 10.78 1.56
C ALA A 57 13.79 9.97 1.33
N GLY A 58 14.88 10.68 1.05
CA GLY A 58 16.17 10.06 0.73
C GLY A 58 16.17 9.21 -0.55
N CYS A 59 17.15 8.31 -0.66
CA CYS A 59 17.35 7.48 -1.86
C CYS A 59 16.99 6.00 -1.67
N LYS A 60 16.60 5.58 -0.46
CA LYS A 60 16.30 4.18 -0.16
C LYS A 60 14.96 3.77 -0.78
N ALA A 61 14.96 2.68 -1.54
CA ALA A 61 13.72 2.01 -1.93
C ALA A 61 13.18 1.23 -0.73
N VAL A 62 11.93 1.52 -0.35
CA VAL A 62 11.22 0.86 0.75
C VAL A 62 9.94 0.21 0.22
N ASN A 63 9.49 -0.85 0.87
CA ASN A 63 8.26 -1.53 0.47
C ASN A 63 7.06 -0.82 1.08
N GLY A 64 6.40 0.06 0.32
CA GLY A 64 5.15 0.69 0.72
C GLY A 64 5.30 2.01 1.49
N LEU A 65 4.20 2.38 2.13
CA LEU A 65 4.00 3.64 2.86
C LEU A 65 3.54 3.36 4.28
N LEU A 66 3.78 4.32 5.16
CA LEU A 66 3.40 4.27 6.55
C LEU A 66 2.56 5.50 6.90
N VAL A 67 1.43 5.28 7.57
CA VAL A 67 0.56 6.34 8.09
C VAL A 67 0.30 6.05 9.56
N GLU A 68 0.54 7.04 10.41
CA GLU A 68 0.21 6.97 11.83
C GLU A 68 -1.04 7.79 12.08
N VAL A 69 -2.10 7.13 12.54
CA VAL A 69 -3.39 7.74 12.88
C VAL A 69 -3.58 7.73 14.40
N GLU A 70 -4.14 8.79 14.97
CA GLU A 70 -4.30 8.91 16.43
C GLU A 70 -5.41 8.02 17.03
N LYS A 71 -6.25 7.40 16.21
CA LYS A 71 -7.34 6.50 16.65
C LYS A 71 -7.41 5.22 15.81
N HIS A 72 -8.18 4.24 16.29
CA HIS A 72 -8.50 3.05 15.52
C HIS A 72 -9.34 3.41 14.29
N VAL A 73 -9.03 2.78 13.15
CA VAL A 73 -9.65 3.02 11.85
C VAL A 73 -10.23 1.69 11.34
N PRO A 74 -11.56 1.50 11.33
CA PRO A 74 -12.17 0.24 10.88
C PRO A 74 -12.17 0.06 9.35
N LEU A 75 -12.08 1.16 8.60
CA LEU A 75 -12.12 1.19 7.14
C LEU A 75 -11.30 2.38 6.64
N PHE A 76 -10.65 2.25 5.49
CA PHE A 76 -10.12 3.38 4.71
C PHE A 76 -9.99 3.02 3.23
N THR A 77 -10.01 4.03 2.36
CA THR A 77 -9.92 3.85 0.92
C THR A 77 -8.65 4.48 0.38
N VAL A 78 -7.85 3.72 -0.35
CA VAL A 78 -6.66 4.22 -1.02
C VAL A 78 -6.92 4.28 -2.51
N ASP A 79 -6.98 5.49 -3.07
CA ASP A 79 -6.97 5.74 -4.51
C ASP A 79 -5.54 6.05 -4.95
N THR A 80 -5.01 5.32 -5.91
CA THR A 80 -3.67 5.50 -6.48
C THR A 80 -3.77 5.75 -7.98
N ARG A 81 -3.02 6.73 -8.48
CA ARG A 81 -2.92 7.01 -9.92
C ARG A 81 -1.50 6.84 -10.42
N TRP A 82 -1.34 6.09 -11.50
CA TRP A 82 -0.06 5.87 -12.18
C TRP A 82 -0.11 6.43 -13.59
N SER A 83 0.99 6.97 -14.08
CA SER A 83 1.18 7.37 -15.46
C SER A 83 2.07 6.36 -16.18
N ILE A 84 1.69 6.00 -17.40
CA ILE A 84 2.54 5.26 -18.35
C ILE A 84 2.88 6.23 -19.48
N ASP A 85 4.18 6.49 -19.66
CA ASP A 85 4.75 7.36 -20.70
C ASP A 85 4.08 8.75 -20.80
N ALA A 86 3.60 9.30 -19.68
CA ALA A 86 2.82 10.55 -19.63
C ALA A 86 1.51 10.57 -20.45
N GLU A 87 1.13 9.47 -21.10
CA GLU A 87 -0.03 9.40 -22.00
C GLU A 87 -1.22 8.67 -21.37
N VAL A 88 -0.96 7.57 -20.66
CA VAL A 88 -2.02 6.75 -20.05
C VAL A 88 -2.03 6.94 -18.54
N VAL A 89 -3.21 7.14 -17.98
CA VAL A 89 -3.43 7.13 -16.54
C VAL A 89 -4.12 5.83 -16.12
N LEU A 90 -3.47 5.10 -15.22
CA LEU A 90 -4.01 3.95 -14.53
C LEU A 90 -4.57 4.38 -13.17
N ARG A 91 -5.75 3.90 -12.79
CA ARG A 91 -6.39 4.15 -11.51
C ARG A 91 -6.58 2.85 -10.75
N HIS A 92 -6.14 2.83 -9.51
CA HIS A 92 -6.32 1.68 -8.62
C HIS A 92 -6.94 2.16 -7.32
N ARG A 93 -8.11 1.62 -6.99
CA ARG A 93 -8.82 1.89 -5.74
C ARG A 93 -8.82 0.63 -4.88
N VAL A 94 -8.44 0.77 -3.62
CA VAL A 94 -8.47 -0.33 -2.66
C VAL A 94 -9.25 0.11 -1.43
N GLU A 95 -10.30 -0.64 -1.11
CA GLU A 95 -11.06 -0.46 0.14
C GLU A 95 -10.50 -1.44 1.17
N TYR A 96 -9.84 -0.91 2.18
CA TYR A 96 -9.24 -1.70 3.25
C TYR A 96 -10.19 -1.78 4.44
N VAL A 97 -10.61 -3.00 4.77
CA VAL A 97 -11.50 -3.32 5.91
C VAL A 97 -10.68 -3.93 7.04
N VAL A 98 -10.64 -3.29 8.21
CA VAL A 98 -9.96 -3.82 9.39
C VAL A 98 -10.89 -4.78 10.13
N LEU A 99 -10.41 -6.00 10.41
CA LEU A 99 -11.24 -7.14 10.81
C LEU A 99 -11.49 -7.22 12.32
N ASP A 100 -10.62 -6.63 13.10
CA ASP A 100 -10.62 -6.71 14.56
C ASP A 100 -10.01 -5.43 15.15
N ALA A 101 -9.94 -5.35 16.48
CA ALA A 101 -9.34 -4.21 17.19
C ALA A 101 -8.42 -4.69 18.32
N GLU A 102 -7.78 -5.84 18.15
CA GLU A 102 -6.95 -6.48 19.19
C GLU A 102 -5.57 -5.83 19.33
N HIS A 103 -5.07 -5.23 18.26
CA HIS A 103 -3.75 -4.60 18.18
C HIS A 103 -3.79 -3.21 17.51
N ASP A 104 -2.63 -2.55 17.48
CA ASP A 104 -2.46 -1.14 17.15
C ASP A 104 -1.90 -0.89 15.75
N ALA A 105 -1.69 -1.92 14.93
CA ALA A 105 -1.21 -1.78 13.56
C ALA A 105 -1.95 -2.64 12.54
N VAL A 106 -1.83 -2.30 11.25
CA VAL A 106 -2.29 -3.12 10.12
C VAL A 106 -1.29 -3.04 8.99
N SER A 107 -1.24 -4.08 8.16
CA SER A 107 -0.37 -4.14 6.99
C SER A 107 -1.01 -4.95 5.87
N ASP A 108 -0.97 -4.46 4.63
CA ASP A 108 -1.33 -5.28 3.46
C ASP A 108 -0.20 -6.22 2.98
N TYR A 109 0.96 -6.12 3.62
CA TYR A 109 2.07 -7.04 3.42
C TYR A 109 1.88 -8.27 4.31
N MET A 110 1.22 -9.29 3.74
CA MET A 110 0.75 -10.49 4.45
C MET A 110 1.85 -11.33 5.11
N LEU A 111 3.13 -11.19 4.73
CA LEU A 111 4.22 -11.87 5.45
C LEU A 111 4.36 -11.39 6.89
N LEU A 112 3.84 -10.20 7.22
CA LEU A 112 3.78 -9.71 8.59
C LEU A 112 2.67 -10.36 9.41
N TRP A 113 1.78 -11.15 8.80
CA TRP A 113 0.66 -11.81 9.48
C TRP A 113 1.05 -13.19 10.04
N CYS A 114 2.13 -13.78 9.52
CA CYS A 114 2.59 -15.10 9.94
C CYS A 114 2.77 -15.16 11.46
N ASP A 115 2.34 -16.28 12.05
CA ASP A 115 2.37 -16.59 13.49
C ASP A 115 1.36 -15.85 14.38
N GLU A 116 0.74 -14.76 13.93
CA GLU A 116 -0.27 -14.00 14.70
C GLU A 116 -1.69 -14.21 14.20
N VAL A 117 -1.86 -14.45 12.90
CA VAL A 117 -3.17 -14.50 12.29
C VAL A 117 -3.55 -15.97 12.02
N PRO A 118 -4.68 -16.47 12.55
CA PRO A 118 -5.14 -17.83 12.29
C PRO A 118 -5.22 -18.15 10.79
N ASN A 119 -4.84 -19.37 10.42
CA ASN A 119 -4.81 -19.84 9.01
C ASN A 119 -6.14 -19.63 8.25
N TYR A 120 -7.28 -19.48 8.94
CA TYR A 120 -8.55 -19.19 8.30
C TYR A 120 -8.60 -17.81 7.61
N PHE A 121 -7.85 -16.82 8.09
CA PHE A 121 -7.72 -15.51 7.43
C PHE A 121 -6.87 -15.57 6.15
N LEU A 122 -6.01 -16.58 6.01
CA LEU A 122 -5.11 -16.75 4.86
C LEU A 122 -5.77 -17.51 3.69
N GLY A 123 -6.98 -18.08 3.90
CA GLY A 123 -7.68 -18.87 2.87
C GLY A 123 -6.92 -20.14 2.44
N GLN A 124 -7.47 -20.88 1.45
CA GLN A 124 -6.78 -22.02 0.80
C GLN A 124 -5.92 -21.58 -0.41
N SER A 125 -5.89 -20.29 -0.72
CA SER A 125 -5.08 -19.70 -1.79
C SER A 125 -3.77 -19.20 -1.20
N SER A 126 -2.65 -19.30 -1.92
CA SER A 126 -1.40 -18.74 -1.40
C SER A 126 -1.55 -17.22 -1.18
N PRO A 127 -1.05 -16.66 -0.06
CA PRO A 127 -1.16 -15.23 0.28
C PRO A 127 -0.72 -14.26 -0.82
N ALA A 128 0.20 -14.69 -1.69
CA ALA A 128 0.70 -13.89 -2.81
C ALA A 128 -0.36 -13.54 -3.87
N MET A 129 -1.47 -14.30 -3.95
CA MET A 129 -2.50 -14.14 -5.00
C MET A 129 -3.59 -13.11 -4.67
N GLN A 130 -3.61 -12.54 -3.46
CA GLN A 130 -4.73 -11.68 -3.00
C GLN A 130 -4.32 -10.25 -2.64
N VAL A 131 -3.03 -9.94 -2.69
CA VAL A 131 -2.57 -8.60 -2.33
C VAL A 131 -2.99 -7.57 -3.39
N PRO A 132 -3.40 -6.35 -3.00
CA PRO A 132 -3.81 -5.33 -3.96
C PRO A 132 -2.66 -5.00 -4.92
N LEU A 133 -2.96 -5.04 -6.22
CA LEU A 133 -1.97 -4.87 -7.29
C LEU A 133 -2.62 -4.33 -8.56
N MET A 134 -2.14 -3.20 -9.06
CA MET A 134 -2.47 -2.79 -10.43
C MET A 134 -1.60 -3.59 -11.41
N GLU A 135 -2.19 -4.24 -12.41
CA GLU A 135 -1.46 -5.03 -13.40
C GLU A 135 -1.61 -4.39 -14.78
N LEU A 136 -0.49 -4.10 -15.41
CA LEU A 136 -0.47 -3.69 -16.80
C LEU A 136 -0.49 -4.96 -17.67
N ILE A 137 -1.69 -5.42 -18.05
CA ILE A 137 -1.86 -6.66 -18.81
C ILE A 137 -1.41 -6.46 -20.27
N ARG A 138 -0.57 -7.37 -20.78
CA ARG A 138 -0.20 -7.45 -22.21
C ARG A 138 -1.20 -8.38 -22.93
N GLY A 139 -2.16 -7.85 -23.69
CA GLY A 139 -3.24 -8.63 -24.32
C GLY A 139 -4.41 -7.75 -24.86
N ASN A 140 -5.60 -8.33 -25.08
CA ASN A 140 -6.70 -7.72 -25.86
C ASN A 140 -7.32 -6.42 -25.31
N ALA A 141 -6.97 -5.95 -24.10
CA ALA A 141 -7.30 -4.61 -23.63
C ALA A 141 -6.37 -4.17 -22.49
N LEU A 142 -5.97 -2.90 -22.52
CA LEU A 142 -5.28 -2.23 -21.42
C LEU A 142 -6.26 -2.01 -20.27
N GLN A 143 -6.00 -2.59 -19.10
CA GLN A 143 -6.76 -2.28 -17.90
C GLN A 143 -6.30 -0.94 -17.34
N THR A 144 -7.11 0.10 -17.51
CA THR A 144 -6.83 1.43 -16.97
C THR A 144 -7.40 1.65 -15.57
N GLU A 145 -8.34 0.81 -15.13
CA GLU A 145 -8.98 0.92 -13.82
C GLU A 145 -9.08 -0.44 -13.12
N ARG A 146 -8.77 -0.46 -11.82
CA ARG A 146 -8.93 -1.63 -10.94
C ARG A 146 -9.51 -1.20 -9.60
N GLN A 147 -10.42 -2.01 -9.07
CA GLN A 147 -10.98 -1.85 -7.74
C GLN A 147 -10.82 -3.17 -6.97
N ASP A 148 -10.30 -3.09 -5.76
CA ASP A 148 -10.15 -4.24 -4.86
C ASP A 148 -10.76 -3.92 -3.49
N VAL A 149 -11.21 -4.95 -2.77
CA VAL A 149 -11.52 -4.88 -1.35
C VAL A 149 -10.56 -5.82 -0.62
N PHE A 150 -9.80 -5.28 0.33
CA PHE A 150 -8.80 -6.04 1.06
C PHE A 150 -9.07 -6.02 2.56
N ARG A 151 -8.91 -7.17 3.20
CA ARG A 151 -9.24 -7.35 4.61
C ARG A 151 -7.96 -7.44 5.44
N LEU A 152 -7.85 -6.62 6.46
CA LEU A 152 -6.66 -6.46 7.29
C LEU A 152 -6.94 -6.95 8.73
N PRO A 153 -6.28 -8.02 9.22
CA PRO A 153 -6.22 -8.27 10.65
C PRO A 153 -5.36 -7.18 11.32
N THR A 154 -5.61 -6.90 12.60
CA THR A 154 -4.65 -6.06 13.34
C THR A 154 -3.42 -6.88 13.72
N LEU A 155 -2.29 -6.19 13.84
CA LEU A 155 -0.97 -6.71 14.16
C LEU A 155 -0.36 -5.85 15.26
N ARG A 156 0.56 -6.42 16.02
CA ARG A 156 1.39 -5.66 16.95
C ARG A 156 2.30 -4.69 16.19
N SER A 157 2.36 -3.42 16.59
CA SER A 157 3.15 -2.41 15.87
C SER A 157 4.64 -2.71 15.81
N GLU A 158 5.18 -3.51 16.73
CA GLU A 158 6.57 -3.97 16.72
C GLU A 158 6.93 -4.73 15.44
N ARG A 159 5.97 -5.37 14.76
CA ARG A 159 6.22 -6.06 13.49
C ARG A 159 6.53 -5.11 12.33
N LEU A 160 6.12 -3.84 12.45
CA LEU A 160 6.46 -2.79 11.50
C LEU A 160 7.77 -2.10 11.87
N ASP A 161 8.37 -2.42 13.01
CA ASP A 161 9.68 -1.91 13.38
C ASP A 161 10.80 -2.65 12.66
N ARG A 162 11.74 -1.88 12.10
CA ARG A 162 12.90 -2.39 11.37
C ARG A 162 13.77 -3.37 12.14
N GLN A 163 13.72 -3.36 13.47
CA GLN A 163 14.49 -4.27 14.31
C GLN A 163 13.90 -5.69 14.34
N HIS A 164 12.60 -5.82 14.07
CA HIS A 164 11.87 -7.10 14.07
C HIS A 164 11.52 -7.55 12.65
N ALA A 165 11.52 -6.64 11.68
CA ALA A 165 11.40 -6.96 10.27
C ALA A 165 12.66 -7.69 9.77
N ASP A 166 12.48 -8.79 9.03
CA ASP A 166 13.60 -9.39 8.29
C ASP A 166 14.24 -8.33 7.40
N ALA A 167 15.57 -8.30 7.34
CA ALA A 167 16.37 -7.33 6.59
C ALA A 167 15.91 -7.20 5.12
N ASN A 168 15.31 -8.26 4.58
CA ASN A 168 14.80 -8.33 3.21
C ASN A 168 13.43 -7.68 2.99
N GLN A 169 12.73 -7.23 4.03
CA GLN A 169 11.37 -6.68 3.89
C GLN A 169 11.35 -5.22 3.43
N HIS A 170 12.49 -4.52 3.52
CA HIS A 170 12.64 -3.13 3.10
C HIS A 170 11.58 -2.16 3.67
N LEU A 171 11.04 -2.41 4.86
CA LEU A 171 9.94 -1.60 5.41
C LEU A 171 10.32 -0.10 5.58
N PRO A 172 9.34 0.82 5.41
CA PRO A 172 9.49 2.20 5.83
C PRO A 172 9.70 2.26 7.34
N SER A 173 10.50 3.22 7.81
CA SER A 173 10.68 3.45 9.25
C SER A 173 9.62 4.41 9.79
N ARG A 174 9.36 4.38 11.10
CA ARG A 174 8.32 5.22 11.75
C ARG A 174 8.52 6.73 11.52
N ASP A 175 9.76 7.21 11.42
CA ASP A 175 10.08 8.60 11.06
C ASP A 175 9.61 8.99 9.64
N GLN A 176 9.36 8.01 8.79
CA GLN A 176 8.80 8.19 7.45
C GLN A 176 7.27 8.12 7.43
N ALA A 177 6.60 8.01 8.58
CA ALA A 177 5.14 7.98 8.64
C ALA A 177 4.53 9.34 8.30
N PHE A 178 3.41 9.34 7.56
CA PHE A 178 2.52 10.49 7.50
C PHE A 178 1.63 10.48 8.74
N HIS A 179 1.56 11.60 9.45
CA HIS A 179 0.77 11.69 10.67
C HIS A 179 -0.61 12.26 10.36
N VAL A 180 -1.64 11.62 10.89
CA VAL A 180 -3.05 11.97 10.71
C VAL A 180 -3.70 12.09 12.08
N LYS A 181 -4.20 13.28 12.38
CA LYS A 181 -4.86 13.55 13.65
C LYS A 181 -6.27 12.98 13.72
N ALA A 182 -6.77 12.76 14.93
CA ALA A 182 -8.10 12.19 15.15
C ALA A 182 -9.22 13.00 14.48
N GLU A 183 -9.10 14.34 14.44
CA GLU A 183 -10.05 15.27 13.84
C GLU A 183 -10.07 15.25 12.30
N GLN A 184 -8.98 14.82 11.66
CA GLN A 184 -8.91 14.70 10.19
C GLN A 184 -9.66 13.44 9.70
N ILE A 185 -9.90 12.48 10.59
CA ILE A 185 -10.48 11.20 10.22
C ILE A 185 -12.00 11.33 10.14
N SER A 186 -12.53 11.31 8.92
CA SER A 186 -13.95 11.47 8.62
C SER A 186 -14.42 10.48 7.56
N TYR A 187 -15.54 9.82 7.84
CA TYR A 187 -16.15 8.85 6.92
C TYR A 187 -17.19 9.49 6.00
N GLY A 188 -17.38 10.81 6.07
CA GLY A 188 -18.42 11.51 5.31
C GLY A 188 -19.80 10.94 5.61
N LEU A 189 -20.33 11.20 6.80
CA LEU A 189 -21.78 11.20 6.97
C LEU A 189 -22.28 12.46 6.24
N ALA A 190 -22.88 12.25 5.07
CA ALA A 190 -23.70 13.25 4.42
C ALA A 190 -24.96 13.52 5.27
#